data_AF-A0A0C3FF58-F1
#
_entry.id   AF-A0A0C3FF58-F1
#
_cell.length_a   1.000
_cell.length_b   1.000
_cell.length_c   1.000
_cell.angle_alpha   90.00
_cell.angle_beta   90.00
_cell.angle_gamma   90.00
#
_symmetry.space_group_name_H-M   'P 1'
#
loop_
_entity.id
_entity.type
_entity.pdbx_description
1 polymer ?
#
loop_
_entity_poly.entity_id
_entity_poly.type
_entity_poly.pdbx_seq_one_letter_code
_entity_poly.pdbx_strand_id
1 'polypeptide(L)'
;MPTHPLHRMAMNFLSIPAMSTDVERAFSCGGLTVSKMRHSLSDESTRVAAVIGSWCDFPGIIPWEEIMEAFKDKSKRGKGKDRSTVETEDPDIEVL
;
A
#
# COMPACT_ATOMS: atom_id res chain seq x y z
N MET A 1 28.56 18.76 -5.55
CA MET A 1 29.79 17.95 -5.73
C MET A 1 29.68 17.22 -7.07
N PRO A 2 30.62 17.39 -8.02
CA PRO A 2 30.62 16.59 -9.25
C PRO A 2 30.96 15.14 -8.90
N THR A 3 30.01 14.22 -9.06
CA THR A 3 30.22 12.80 -8.78
C THR A 3 30.86 12.14 -10.00
N HIS A 4 32.06 11.58 -9.84
CA HIS A 4 32.72 10.79 -10.87
C HIS A 4 31.81 9.64 -11.33
N PRO A 5 31.76 9.25 -12.62
CA PRO A 5 30.88 8.19 -13.12
C PRO A 5 30.98 6.87 -12.35
N LEU A 6 32.20 6.51 -11.91
CA LEU A 6 32.44 5.34 -11.05
C LEU A 6 31.72 5.40 -9.70
N HIS A 7 31.60 6.58 -9.09
CA HIS A 7 30.89 6.75 -7.82
C HIS A 7 29.40 6.43 -7.98
N ARG A 8 28.77 6.90 -9.06
CA ARG A 8 27.36 6.60 -9.35
C ARG A 8 27.13 5.12 -9.64
N MET A 9 28.04 4.48 -10.37
CA MET A 9 27.99 3.03 -10.61
C MET A 9 28.10 2.23 -9.31
N ALA A 10 29.05 2.59 -8.44
CA ALA A 10 29.24 1.93 -7.15
C ALA A 10 28.00 2.06 -6.25
N MET A 11 27.40 3.25 -6.15
CA MET A 11 26.16 3.43 -5.36
C MET A 11 25.01 2.59 -5.89
N ASN A 12 24.79 2.57 -7.21
CA ASN A 12 23.73 1.74 -7.80
C ASN A 12 23.96 0.25 -7.50
N PHE A 13 25.19 -0.25 -7.68
CA PHE A 13 25.50 -1.67 -7.47
C PHE A 13 25.35 -2.08 -5.99
N LEU A 14 25.83 -1.24 -5.07
CA LEU A 14 25.77 -1.51 -3.63
C LEU A 14 24.38 -1.28 -3.02
N SER A 15 23.50 -0.55 -3.70
CA SER A 15 22.10 -0.36 -3.27
C SER A 15 21.20 -1.57 -3.54
N ILE A 16 21.63 -2.50 -4.39
CA ILE A 16 20.86 -3.71 -4.68
C ILE A 16 20.99 -4.64 -3.48
N PRO A 17 19.87 -5.07 -2.85
CA PRO A 17 19.93 -6.01 -1.75
C PRO A 17 20.53 -7.34 -2.23
N ALA A 18 21.46 -7.89 -1.45
CA ALA A 18 22.14 -9.14 -1.78
C ALA A 18 21.22 -10.38 -1.72
N MET A 19 20.05 -10.26 -1.09
CA MET A 19 19.12 -11.35 -0.81
C MET A 19 17.66 -10.93 -1.03
N SER A 20 16.80 -11.87 -1.41
CA SER A 20 15.34 -11.69 -1.56
C SER A 20 14.59 -11.55 -0.23
N THR A 21 15.30 -11.71 0.90
CA THR A 21 14.72 -11.78 2.24
C THR A 21 13.92 -10.55 2.62
N ASP A 22 14.32 -9.36 2.17
CA ASP A 22 13.58 -8.13 2.49
C ASP A 22 12.22 -8.08 1.79
N VAL A 23 12.16 -8.55 0.54
CA VAL A 23 10.92 -8.65 -0.23
C VAL A 23 10.02 -9.74 0.36
N GLU A 24 10.58 -10.91 0.69
CA GLU A 24 9.84 -12.01 1.33
C GLU A 24 9.27 -11.58 2.69
N ARG A 25 10.05 -10.86 3.50
CA ARG A 25 9.60 -10.34 4.79
C ARG A 25 8.46 -9.33 4.62
N ALA A 26 8.54 -8.43 3.63
CA ALA A 26 7.46 -7.51 3.31
C ALA A 26 6.17 -8.25 2.92
N PHE A 27 6.26 -9.30 2.09
CA PHE A 27 5.10 -10.13 1.74
C PHE A 27 4.56 -10.94 2.92
N SER A 28 5.44 -11.46 3.77
CA SER A 28 5.06 -12.20 4.98
C SER A 28 4.29 -11.30 5.95
N CYS A 29 4.79 -10.08 6.21
CA CYS A 29 4.12 -9.08 7.04
C CYS A 29 2.79 -8.63 6.42
N GLY A 30 2.72 -8.52 5.10
CA GLY A 30 1.51 -8.11 4.35
C GLY A 30 0.47 -9.21 4.12
N GLY A 31 0.71 -10.45 4.56
CA GLY A 31 -0.13 -11.61 4.20
C GLY A 31 -1.61 -11.49 4.62
N LEU A 32 -1.92 -10.74 5.68
CA LEU A 32 -3.31 -10.45 6.05
C LEU A 32 -4.02 -9.59 5.01
N THR A 33 -3.37 -8.52 4.56
CA THR A 33 -3.88 -7.57 3.56
C THR A 33 -3.98 -8.22 2.18
N VAL A 34 -2.98 -9.03 1.79
CA VAL A 34 -2.90 -9.62 0.44
C VAL A 34 -3.74 -10.89 0.28
N SER A 35 -3.86 -11.73 1.32
CA SER A 35 -4.54 -13.02 1.19
C SER A 35 -5.87 -13.10 1.93
N LYS A 36 -5.94 -12.59 3.18
CA LYS A 36 -7.13 -12.78 4.02
C LYS A 36 -8.20 -11.71 3.81
N MET A 37 -7.79 -10.48 3.49
CA MET A 37 -8.70 -9.35 3.34
C MET A 37 -8.85 -8.89 1.88
N ARG A 38 -8.28 -9.62 0.91
CA ARG A 38 -8.33 -9.27 -0.52
C ARG A 38 -9.75 -9.13 -1.05
N HIS A 39 -10.70 -9.95 -0.58
CA HIS A 39 -12.10 -9.84 -1.01
C HIS A 39 -12.75 -8.52 -0.54
N SER A 40 -12.11 -7.78 0.36
CA SER A 40 -12.57 -6.50 0.90
C SER A 40 -11.70 -5.32 0.44
N LEU A 41 -10.65 -5.55 -0.35
CA LEU A 41 -9.67 -4.55 -0.77
C LEU A 41 -9.46 -4.63 -2.29
N SER A 42 -9.45 -3.48 -2.95
CA SER A 42 -9.03 -3.41 -4.35
C SER A 42 -7.54 -3.71 -4.50
N ASP A 43 -7.11 -4.08 -5.70
CA ASP A 43 -5.70 -4.28 -6.03
C ASP A 43 -4.87 -3.02 -5.72
N GLU A 44 -5.43 -1.84 -6.02
CA GLU A 44 -4.82 -0.55 -5.74
C GLU A 44 -4.62 -0.34 -4.24
N SER A 45 -5.67 -0.54 -3.44
CA SER A 45 -5.57 -0.38 -1.98
C SER A 45 -4.58 -1.38 -1.35
N THR A 46 -4.46 -2.58 -1.91
CA THR A 46 -3.52 -3.61 -1.47
C THR A 46 -2.08 -3.19 -1.75
N ARG A 47 -1.78 -2.66 -2.94
CA ARG A 47 -0.44 -2.13 -3.28
C ARG A 47 -0.07 -0.94 -2.42
N VAL A 48 -0.98 0.03 -2.29
CA VAL A 48 -0.78 1.24 -1.48
C VAL A 48 -0.48 0.87 -0.02
N ALA A 49 -1.25 -0.07 0.55
CA ALA A 49 -1.01 -0.53 1.92
C ALA A 49 0.38 -1.17 2.11
N ALA A 50 0.85 -1.95 1.12
CA ALA A 50 2.19 -2.56 1.17
C ALA A 50 3.31 -1.50 1.08
N VAL A 51 3.17 -0.50 0.20
CA VAL A 51 4.14 0.59 0.05
C VAL A 51 4.18 1.47 1.30
N ILE A 52 3.02 1.88 1.82
CA ILE A 52 2.95 2.67 3.07
C ILE A 52 3.54 1.86 4.23
N GLY A 53 3.24 0.58 4.31
CA GLY A 53 3.77 -0.32 5.34
C GLY A 53 5.29 -0.38 5.35
N SER A 54 5.96 -0.42 4.19
CA SER A 54 7.42 -0.41 4.12
C SER A 54 8.04 0.95 4.48
N TRP A 55 7.28 2.04 4.31
CA TRP A 55 7.73 3.38 4.67
C TRP A 55 7.53 3.70 6.16
N CYS A 56 6.67 2.98 6.86
CA CYS A 56 6.43 3.15 8.29
C CYS A 56 7.69 3.01 9.15
N ASP A 57 8.65 2.19 8.71
CA ASP A 57 9.91 1.95 9.43
C ASP A 57 10.90 3.13 9.30
N PHE A 58 10.64 4.08 8.40
CA PHE A 58 11.52 5.21 8.13
C PHE A 58 10.96 6.51 8.74
N PRO A 59 11.61 7.07 9.79
CA PRO A 59 11.11 8.28 10.44
C PRO A 59 11.18 9.48 9.49
N GLY A 60 10.11 10.28 9.48
CA GLY A 60 10.03 11.53 8.70
C GLY A 60 9.62 11.36 7.24
N ILE A 61 9.38 10.14 6.74
CA ILE A 61 8.84 9.91 5.39
C ILE A 61 7.33 10.11 5.35
N ILE A 62 6.65 9.65 6.40
CA ILE A 62 5.19 9.69 6.48
C ILE A 62 4.76 10.90 7.31
N PRO A 63 3.93 11.82 6.75
CA PRO A 63 3.40 12.97 7.50
C PRO A 63 2.26 12.52 8.42
N TRP A 64 2.61 11.97 9.58
CA TRP A 64 1.66 11.36 10.51
C TRP A 64 0.62 12.35 11.03
N GLU A 65 1.02 13.60 11.26
CA GLU A 65 0.15 14.67 11.76
C GLU A 65 -1.01 14.94 10.78
N GLU A 66 -0.68 15.11 9.50
CA GLU A 66 -1.66 15.36 8.44
C GLU A 66 -2.60 14.16 8.25
N ILE A 67 -2.05 12.94 8.30
CA ILE A 67 -2.82 11.71 8.17
C ILE A 67 -3.80 11.57 9.35
N MET A 68 -3.35 11.80 10.58
CA MET A 68 -4.20 11.75 11.77
C MET A 68 -5.33 12.77 11.70
N GLU A 69 -5.05 13.99 11.21
CA GLU A 69 -6.08 15.02 11.01
C GLU A 69 -7.10 14.60 9.95
N ALA A 70 -6.65 14.09 8.81
CA ALA A 70 -7.52 13.58 7.76
C ALA A 70 -8.43 12.43 8.22
N PHE A 71 -7.92 11.53 9.09
CA PHE A 71 -8.72 10.46 9.68
C PHE A 71 -9.78 11.00 10.66
N LYS A 72 -9.41 11.99 11.49
CA LYS A 72 -10.37 12.65 12.39
C LYS A 72 -11.48 13.33 11.60
N ASP A 73 -11.18 13.98 10.48
CA ASP A 73 -12.19 14.65 9.67
C ASP A 73 -13.10 13.69 8.91
N LYS A 74 -12.58 12.55 8.45
CA LYS A 74 -13.41 11.47 7.89
C LYS A 74 -14.40 10.93 8.92
N SER A 75 -14.01 10.80 10.18
CA SER A 75 -14.91 10.33 11.25
C SER A 75 -16.12 11.26 11.47
N LYS A 76 -15.94 12.56 11.23
CA LYS A 76 -17.02 13.57 11.33
C LYS A 76 -18.01 13.45 10.17
N ARG A 77 -17.55 13.02 9.00
CA ARG A 77 -18.34 12.95 7.76
C ARG A 77 -19.33 11.76 7.76
N GLY A 78 -19.08 10.72 8.54
CA GLY A 78 -19.97 9.56 8.72
C GLY A 78 -21.29 9.86 9.43
N LYS A 79 -21.52 11.09 9.92
CA LYS A 79 -22.77 11.48 10.57
C LYS A 79 -23.88 11.92 9.59
N GLY A 80 -23.62 11.87 8.28
CA GLY A 80 -24.62 12.21 7.27
C GLY A 80 -24.42 11.50 5.94
N LYS A 81 -25.42 10.68 5.59
CA LYS A 81 -25.87 10.35 4.23
C LYS A 81 -25.37 9.03 3.59
N ASP A 82 -26.25 8.06 3.77
CA ASP A 82 -26.83 7.12 2.79
C ASP A 82 -25.94 6.07 2.09
N ARG A 83 -26.43 4.83 2.20
CA ARG A 83 -25.85 3.60 1.69
C ARG A 83 -26.48 3.36 0.31
N SER A 84 -25.89 3.91 -0.75
CA SER A 84 -26.23 3.43 -2.09
C SER A 84 -25.56 2.08 -2.30
N THR A 85 -26.33 1.02 -2.04
CA THR A 85 -26.09 -0.31 -2.60
C THR A 85 -25.93 -0.15 -4.11
N VAL A 86 -24.71 -0.35 -4.61
CA VAL A 86 -24.55 -0.68 -6.03
C VAL A 86 -25.01 -2.12 -6.11
N GLU A 87 -26.27 -2.32 -6.49
CA GLU A 87 -26.70 -3.60 -7.05
C GLU A 87 -25.92 -3.78 -8.34
N THR A 88 -24.87 -4.59 -8.29
CA THR A 88 -24.43 -5.29 -9.50
C THR A 88 -25.52 -6.32 -9.78
N GLU A 89 -26.46 -5.93 -10.64
CA GLU A 89 -27.25 -6.88 -11.41
C GLU A 89 -26.26 -7.79 -12.13
N ASP A 90 -26.18 -9.06 -11.73
CA ASP A 90 -25.49 -10.10 -12.50
C ASP A 90 -26.38 -10.40 -13.72
N PRO A 91 -25.97 -10.05 -14.95
CA PRO A 91 -26.64 -10.60 -16.12
C PRO A 91 -26.13 -12.03 -16.30
N ASP A 92 -27.02 -12.98 -16.08
CA ASP A 92 -27.08 -14.28 -16.76
C ASP A 92 -25.73 -14.95 -17.08
N ILE A 93 -25.26 -15.80 -16.17
CA ILE A 93 -24.45 -16.96 -16.58
C ILE A 93 -25.37 -18.18 -16.59
N GLU A 94 -26.10 -18.31 -17.69
CA GLU A 94 -26.65 -19.57 -18.14
C GLU A 94 -25.53 -20.45 -18.74
N VAL A 95 -25.47 -21.71 -18.26
CA VAL A 95 -25.14 -22.95 -19.03
C VAL A 95 -23.63 -23.15 -19.31
N LEU A 96 -22.94 -24.21 -18.86
CA LEU A 96 -23.21 -25.67 -18.82
C LEU A 96 -22.65 -26.34 -17.56
#